data_AF-A0A2V7ZAT1-F1
#
_entry.id   AF-A0A2V7ZAT1-F1
#
_cell.length_a   1.000
_cell.length_b   1.000
_cell.length_c   1.000
_cell.angle_alpha   90.00
_cell.angle_beta   90.00
_cell.angle_gamma   90.00
#
_symmetry.space_group_name_H-M   'P 1'
#
loop_
_entity.id
_entity.type
_entity.pdbx_description
1 polymer ?
#
loop_
_entity_poly.entity_id
_entity_poly.type
_entity_poly.pdbx_seq_one_letter_code
_entity_poly.pdbx_strand_id
1 'polypeptide(L)'
;MSDAPMISTRLANRYEILGELGRGGMGVVYRARDPLLNREVAVKLISSADLTAEIEERFQREAQLVAQMDHPAIVPIYDFGRDEGSLFFVMPV
;
A
#
# COMPACT_ATOMS: atom_id res chain seq x y z
N MET A 1 31.98 -4.20 -10.93
CA MET A 1 32.17 -5.30 -9.97
C MET A 1 32.28 -4.63 -8.62
N SER A 2 31.33 -4.76 -7.70
CA SER A 2 30.66 -6.01 -7.31
C SER A 2 29.21 -5.78 -6.85
N ASP A 3 28.43 -6.86 -7.00
CA ASP A 3 27.03 -7.07 -6.64
C ASP A 3 26.60 -6.54 -5.26
N ALA A 4 25.41 -5.92 -5.26
CA ALA A 4 24.42 -6.19 -4.24
C ALA A 4 23.09 -6.43 -4.95
N PRO A 5 22.40 -7.57 -4.76
CA PRO A 5 21.03 -7.72 -5.23
C PRO A 5 20.21 -6.65 -4.50
N MET A 6 19.61 -5.71 -5.23
CA MET A 6 18.57 -4.86 -4.65
C MET A 6 17.47 -5.82 -4.22
N ILE A 7 17.45 -6.14 -2.93
CA ILE A 7 16.42 -6.96 -2.31
C ILE A 7 15.10 -6.36 -2.78
N SER A 8 14.35 -7.12 -3.56
CA SER A 8 12.97 -6.81 -3.86
C SER A 8 12.26 -6.67 -2.51
N THR A 9 12.10 -5.44 -2.02
CA THR A 9 11.42 -5.21 -0.74
C THR A 9 10.02 -5.77 -0.87
N ARG A 10 9.70 -6.76 -0.04
CA ARG A 10 8.37 -7.36 0.01
C ARG A 10 7.61 -6.76 1.17
N LEU A 11 6.51 -6.07 0.88
CA LEU A 11 5.58 -5.60 1.90
C LEU A 11 4.66 -6.75 2.33
N ALA A 12 4.47 -6.90 3.63
CA ALA A 12 3.65 -7.93 4.26
C ALA A 12 3.99 -9.35 3.79
N ASN A 13 5.28 -9.58 3.48
CA ASN A 13 5.79 -10.82 2.89
C ASN A 13 5.04 -11.31 1.63
N ARG A 14 4.38 -10.39 0.90
CA ARG A 14 3.55 -10.71 -0.26
C ARG A 14 3.82 -9.78 -1.44
N TYR A 15 3.66 -8.48 -1.24
CA TYR A 15 3.66 -7.52 -2.34
C TYR A 15 5.10 -7.14 -2.71
N GLU A 16 5.52 -7.50 -3.93
CA GLU A 16 6.84 -7.20 -4.45
C GLU A 16 6.86 -5.75 -4.95
N ILE A 17 7.54 -4.85 -4.24
CA ILE A 17 7.58 -3.43 -4.60
C ILE A 17 8.40 -3.24 -5.88
N LEU A 18 7.79 -2.62 -6.89
CA LEU A 18 8.38 -2.38 -8.22
C LEU A 18 8.90 -0.95 -8.39
N GLY A 19 8.37 0.01 -7.62
CA GLY A 19 8.78 1.41 -7.67
C GLY A 19 7.75 2.36 -7.06
N GLU A 20 8.12 3.62 -6.85
CA GLU A 20 7.22 4.68 -6.37
C GLU A 20 6.36 5.21 -7.53
N LEU A 21 5.05 5.32 -7.32
CA LEU A 21 4.11 6.00 -8.22
C LEU A 21 3.92 7.47 -7.85
N GLY A 22 4.01 7.78 -6.55
CA GLY A 22 3.96 9.16 -6.07
C GLY A 22 3.95 9.24 -4.55
N ARG A 23 4.13 10.46 -4.05
CA ARG A 23 4.21 10.76 -2.62
C ARG A 23 3.41 12.01 -2.31
N GLY A 24 2.70 11.99 -1.19
CA GLY A 24 1.89 13.10 -0.71
C GLY A 24 1.87 13.18 0.81
N GLY A 25 1.02 14.04 1.36
CA GLY A 25 1.04 14.39 2.79
C GLY A 25 0.77 13.25 3.78
N MET A 26 0.13 12.15 3.35
CA MET A 26 -0.16 11.00 4.24
C MET A 26 0.71 9.78 3.94
N GLY A 27 1.67 9.86 3.02
CA GLY A 27 2.54 8.73 2.72
C GLY A 27 2.87 8.55 1.24
N VAL A 28 3.27 7.35 0.88
CA VAL A 28 3.80 6.99 -0.44
C VAL A 28 2.90 5.96 -1.11
N VAL A 29 2.69 6.09 -2.41
CA VAL A 29 2.03 5.08 -3.23
C VAL A 29 3.10 4.38 -4.07
N TYR A 30 3.19 3.07 -3.94
CA TYR A 30 4.09 2.22 -4.71
C TYR A 30 3.33 1.42 -5.75
N ARG A 31 3.95 1.17 -6.89
CA ARG A 31 3.59 0.08 -7.79
C ARG A 31 4.18 -1.19 -7.22
N ALA A 32 3.38 -2.25 -7.14
CA ALA A 32 3.81 -3.55 -6.64
C ALA A 32 3.23 -4.69 -7.47
N ARG A 33 3.84 -5.88 -7.41
CA ARG A 33 3.27 -7.12 -7.92
C ARG A 33 2.67 -7.92 -6.77
N ASP A 34 1.45 -8.39 -6.93
CA ASP A 34 0.87 -9.44 -6.09
C ASP A 34 1.18 -10.80 -6.75
N PRO A 35 2.17 -11.56 -6.25
CA PRO A 35 2.58 -12.81 -6.88
C PRO A 35 1.54 -13.93 -6.72
N LEU A 36 0.63 -13.84 -5.74
CA LEU A 36 -0.41 -14.85 -5.54
C LEU A 36 -1.50 -14.78 -6.61
N LEU A 37 -1.84 -13.56 -7.02
CA LEU A 37 -2.86 -13.31 -8.05
C LEU A 37 -2.27 -12.94 -9.42
N ASN A 38 -0.94 -12.88 -9.51
CA ASN A 38 -0.18 -12.51 -10.70
C ASN A 38 -0.69 -11.22 -11.37
N ARG A 39 -0.85 -10.14 -10.59
CA ARG A 39 -1.31 -8.83 -11.05
C ARG A 39 -0.46 -7.70 -10.49
N GLU A 40 -0.41 -6.57 -11.19
CA GLU A 40 0.10 -5.32 -10.64
C GLU A 40 -0.98 -4.63 -9.79
N VAL A 41 -0.53 -3.99 -8.72
CA VAL A 41 -1.37 -3.24 -7.77
C VAL A 41 -0.66 -1.95 -7.36
N ALA A 42 -1.44 -0.95 -6.96
CA ALA A 42 -0.94 0.20 -6.24
C ALA A 42 -1.08 -0.04 -4.73
N VAL A 43 -0.05 0.31 -3.97
CA VAL A 43 -0.01 0.13 -2.52
C VAL A 43 0.25 1.49 -1.89
N LYS A 44 -0.73 2.02 -1.15
CA LYS A 44 -0.52 3.21 -0.33
C LYS A 44 0.01 2.80 1.03
N LEU A 45 1.17 3.33 1.41
CA LEU A 45 1.86 3.04 2.66
C LEU A 45 2.01 4.32 3.49
N ILE A 46 1.66 4.25 4.77
CA ILE A 46 1.97 5.26 5.78
C ILE A 46 3.07 4.71 6.68
N SER A 47 4.23 5.38 6.68
CA SER A 47 5.37 4.98 7.51
C SER A 47 5.01 5.03 8.99
N SER A 48 5.50 4.08 9.76
CA SER A 48 5.42 4.10 11.23
C SER A 48 5.94 5.40 11.86
N ALA A 49 6.90 6.07 11.23
CA ALA A 49 7.44 7.36 11.69
C ALA A 49 6.43 8.52 11.55
N ASP A 50 5.49 8.42 10.60
CA ASP A 50 4.49 9.43 10.30
C ASP A 50 3.12 9.11 10.94
N LEU A 51 2.97 7.92 11.53
CA LEU A 51 1.71 7.49 12.14
C LEU A 51 1.48 8.14 13.50
N THR A 52 0.36 8.85 13.60
CA THR A 52 -0.27 9.27 14.85
C THR A 52 -1.60 8.56 15.02
N ALA A 53 -2.17 8.55 16.22
CA ALA A 53 -3.49 7.94 16.46
C ALA A 53 -4.59 8.54 15.56
N GLU A 54 -4.54 9.85 15.32
CA GLU A 54 -5.48 10.55 14.43
C GLU A 54 -5.30 10.13 12.96
N ILE A 55 -4.06 10.01 12.49
CA ILE A 55 -3.76 9.56 11.12
C ILE A 55 -4.18 8.10 10.94
N GLU A 56 -3.90 7.24 11.91
CA GLU A 56 -4.31 5.83 11.91
C GLU A 56 -5.84 5.69 11.85
N GLU A 57 -6.57 6.41 12.71
CA GLU A 57 -8.03 6.38 12.71
C GLU A 57 -8.61 6.87 11.39
N ARG A 58 -8.11 7.99 10.87
CA ARG A 58 -8.55 8.53 9.59
C ARG A 58 -8.27 7.57 8.44
N PHE A 59 -7.08 6.99 8.38
CA PHE A 59 -6.69 6.07 7.31
C PHE A 59 -7.54 4.80 7.32
N GLN A 60 -7.77 4.22 8.50
CA GLN A 60 -8.67 3.06 8.66
C GLN A 60 -10.10 3.41 8.24
N ARG A 61 -10.61 4.57 8.65
CA ARG A 61 -11.96 5.03 8.29
C ARG A 61 -12.12 5.23 6.78
N GLU A 62 -11.16 5.90 6.13
CA GLU A 62 -11.17 6.08 4.68
C GLU A 62 -11.18 4.72 3.96
N ALA A 63 -10.35 3.78 4.40
CA ALA A 63 -10.30 2.44 3.81
C ALA A 63 -11.62 1.68 3.98
N GLN A 64 -12.21 1.70 5.17
CA GLN A 64 -13.48 1.03 5.45
C GLN A 64 -14.66 1.61 4.68
N LEU A 65 -14.70 2.94 4.50
CA LEU A 65 -15.74 3.60 3.72
C LEU A 65 -15.65 3.20 2.26
N VAL A 66 -14.45 3.25 1.67
CA VAL A 66 -14.23 2.86 0.26
C VAL A 66 -14.51 1.38 0.03
N ALA A 67 -14.14 0.49 0.97
CA ALA A 67 -14.38 -0.95 0.87
C ALA A 67 -15.88 -1.32 0.85
N GLN A 68 -16.78 -0.43 1.30
CA GLN A 68 -18.23 -0.63 1.26
C GLN A 68 -18.88 -0.09 -0.01
N MET A 69 -18.13 0.57 -0.88
CA MET A 69 -18.66 1.20 -2.09
C MET A 69 -18.39 0.33 -3.32
N ASP A 70 -19.44 0.06 -4.10
CA ASP A 70 -19.35 -0.57 -5.42
C ASP A 70 -19.88 0.40 -6.46
N HIS A 71 -18.98 1.20 -7.05
CA HIS A 71 -19.34 2.21 -8.04
C HIS A 71 -18.16 2.44 -9.02
N PRO A 72 -18.41 2.55 -10.34
CA PRO A 72 -17.35 2.63 -11.36
C PRO A 72 -16.44 3.87 -11.23
N ALA A 73 -16.88 4.92 -10.55
CA ALA A 73 -16.10 6.13 -10.31
C ALA A 73 -15.25 6.08 -9.02
N ILE A 74 -15.24 4.96 -8.30
CA ILE A 74 -14.54 4.80 -7.03
C ILE A 74 -13.54 3.67 -7.17
N VAL A 75 -12.28 3.95 -6.83
CA VAL A 75 -11.23 2.93 -6.85
C VAL A 75 -11.46 1.97 -5.68
N PRO A 76 -11.66 0.67 -5.92
CA PRO A 76 -11.89 -0.30 -4.85
C PRO A 76 -10.60 -0.58 -4.07
N ILE A 77 -10.79 -0.93 -2.80
CA ILE A 77 -9.70 -1.46 -1.97
C ILE A 77 -9.75 -2.98 -2.00
N TYR A 78 -8.62 -3.59 -2.35
CA TYR A 78 -8.46 -5.04 -2.41
C TYR A 78 -7.97 -5.65 -1.11
N ASP A 79 -7.15 -4.91 -0.35
CA ASP A 79 -6.56 -5.39 0.90
C ASP A 79 -6.21 -4.20 1.80
N PHE A 80 -6.15 -4.44 3.11
CA PHE A 80 -5.72 -3.49 4.13
C PHE A 80 -4.93 -4.23 5.20
N GLY A 81 -3.81 -3.68 5.63
CA GLY A 81 -2.99 -4.33 6.64
C GLY A 81 -1.98 -3.43 7.33
N ARG A 82 -1.22 -4.08 8.22
CA ARG A 82 -0.10 -3.49 8.95
C ARG A 82 1.13 -4.34 8.72
N ASP A 83 2.27 -3.69 8.48
CA ASP A 83 3.56 -4.36 8.32
C ASP A 83 4.67 -3.49 8.92
N GLU A 84 5.54 -4.08 9.73
CA GLU A 84 6.63 -3.38 10.44
C GLU A 84 6.20 -2.05 11.10
N GLY A 85 4.99 -2.03 11.66
CA GLY A 85 4.42 -0.84 12.30
C GLY A 85 3.82 0.20 11.35
N SER A 86 4.01 0.06 10.04
CA SER A 86 3.42 0.89 8.98
C SER A 86 2.04 0.37 8.58
N LEU A 87 1.13 1.25 8.15
CA LEU A 87 -0.18 0.86 7.63
C LEU A 87 -0.21 0.92 6.12
N PHE A 88 -0.95 0.02 5.49
CA PHE A 88 -1.12 0.02 4.04
C PHE A 88 -2.52 -0.40 3.59
N PHE A 89 -2.89 0.03 2.39
CA PHE A 89 -3.95 -0.59 1.62
C PHE A 89 -3.52 -0.82 0.18
N VAL A 90 -4.21 -1.75 -0.48
CA VAL A 90 -3.93 -2.20 -1.84
C VAL A 90 -5.12 -1.89 -2.73
N MET A 91 -4.85 -1.37 -3.93
CA MET A 91 -5.84 -0.97 -4.91
C MET A 91 -5.36 -1.29 -6.35
N PRO A 92 -6.22 -1.25 -7.37
CA PRO A 92 -5.78 -1.30 -8.76
C PRO A 92 -4.76 -0.18 -9.07
N VAL A 93 -3.85 -0.44 -10.01
CA VAL A 93 -3.00 0.61 -10.61
C VAL A 93 -3.83 1.52 -11.50
#